data_AF-A0A924ZID7-F1
#
_entry.id   AF-A0A924ZID7-F1
#
_cell.length_a   1.000
_cell.length_b   1.000
_cell.length_c   1.000
_cell.angle_alpha   90.00
_cell.angle_beta   90.00
_cell.angle_gamma   90.00
#
_symmetry.space_group_name_H-M   'P 1'
#
loop_
_entity.id
_entity.type
_entity.pdbx_description
1 polymer ?
#
loop_
_entity_poly.entity_id
_entity_poly.type
_entity_poly.pdbx_seq_one_letter_code
_entity_poly.pdbx_strand_id
1 'polypeptide(L)'
;RGLKNLKSFILRQLEYDPTNKNKKRVAENTGYWTLAYRTWRIDFTYAETTIGVLQIYSGYTAVELKAADDAYADKKLHQLFCSEFA
;
A
#
# COMPACT_ATOMS: atom_id res chain seq x y z
N ARG A 1 8.56 5.98 -10.62
CA ARG A 1 7.35 5.74 -11.46
C ARG A 1 6.12 5.25 -10.67
N GLY A 2 6.27 4.54 -9.54
CA GLY A 2 5.14 3.99 -8.78
C GLY A 2 4.17 5.05 -8.22
N LEU A 3 4.68 6.16 -7.68
CA LEU A 3 3.85 7.20 -7.04
C LEU A 3 2.79 7.83 -7.96
N LYS A 4 3.13 8.09 -9.23
CA LYS A 4 2.22 8.77 -10.19
C LYS A 4 0.89 8.02 -10.41
N ASN A 5 0.91 6.70 -10.27
CA ASN A 5 -0.25 5.85 -10.51
C ASN A 5 -0.84 5.28 -9.22
N LEU A 6 -0.30 5.65 -8.04
CA LEU A 6 -0.73 5.10 -6.76
C LEU A 6 -2.21 5.38 -6.52
N LYS A 7 -2.61 6.65 -6.60
CA LYS A 7 -4.01 7.06 -6.38
C LYS A 7 -4.99 6.40 -7.35
N SER A 8 -4.72 6.49 -8.66
CA SER A 8 -5.60 5.92 -9.68
C SER A 8 -5.70 4.40 -9.58
N PHE A 9 -4.62 3.72 -9.23
CA PHE A 9 -4.62 2.29 -8.96
C PHE A 9 -5.48 1.94 -7.74
N ILE A 10 -5.28 2.62 -6.61
CA ILE A 10 -6.03 2.38 -5.37
C ILE A 10 -7.52 2.55 -5.63
N LEU A 11 -7.92 3.68 -6.23
CA LEU A 11 -9.32 3.97 -6.55
C LEU A 11 -9.93 2.86 -7.40
N ARG A 12 -9.28 2.49 -8.52
CA ARG A 12 -9.79 1.45 -9.41
C ARG A 12 -9.85 0.07 -8.75
N GLN A 13 -8.85 -0.31 -7.96
CA GLN A 13 -8.85 -1.62 -7.30
C GLN A 13 -9.95 -1.71 -6.25
N LEU A 14 -10.15 -0.63 -5.48
CA LEU A 14 -11.15 -0.56 -4.43
C LEU A 14 -12.58 -0.45 -5.00
N GLU A 15 -12.77 0.28 -6.10
CA GLU A 15 -14.08 0.47 -6.74
C GLU A 15 -14.66 -0.83 -7.32
N TYR A 16 -13.84 -1.63 -8.01
CA TYR A 16 -14.35 -2.78 -8.78
C TYR A 16 -14.14 -4.11 -8.08
N ASP A 17 -13.13 -4.25 -7.23
CA ASP A 17 -12.68 -5.57 -6.76
C ASP A 17 -11.92 -5.51 -5.42
N PRO A 18 -12.52 -4.93 -4.35
CA PRO A 18 -11.78 -4.54 -3.15
C PRO A 18 -11.17 -5.73 -2.40
N THR A 19 -11.88 -6.86 -2.31
CA THR A 19 -11.52 -7.98 -1.43
C THR A 19 -11.07 -9.24 -2.17
N ASN A 20 -10.75 -9.15 -3.47
CA ASN A 20 -10.48 -10.34 -4.27
C ASN A 20 -9.16 -11.04 -3.92
N LYS A 21 -9.32 -12.08 -3.09
CA LYS A 21 -8.25 -12.95 -2.58
C LYS A 21 -7.55 -13.78 -3.68
N ASN A 22 -8.16 -13.93 -4.86
CA ASN A 22 -7.51 -14.64 -5.97
C ASN A 22 -6.34 -13.84 -6.56
N LYS A 23 -6.26 -12.54 -6.26
CA LYS A 23 -5.12 -11.70 -6.59
C LYS A 23 -4.17 -11.69 -5.39
N LYS A 24 -2.92 -12.13 -5.58
CA LYS A 24 -1.81 -12.09 -4.58
C LYS A 24 -1.53 -10.71 -3.95
N ARG A 25 -2.25 -9.67 -4.35
CA ARG A 25 -2.09 -8.27 -3.95
C ARG A 25 -3.04 -7.84 -2.85
N VAL A 26 -4.07 -8.62 -2.50
CA VAL A 26 -5.00 -8.31 -1.40
C VAL A 26 -4.84 -9.38 -0.33
N ALA A 27 -4.51 -8.95 0.88
CA ALA A 27 -4.47 -9.79 2.06
C ALA A 27 -5.60 -9.40 3.01
N GLU A 28 -6.24 -10.39 3.63
CA GLU A 28 -7.22 -10.18 4.68
C GLU A 28 -6.53 -10.28 6.03
N ASN A 29 -6.81 -9.33 6.91
CA ASN A 29 -6.39 -9.32 8.31
C ASN A 29 -7.63 -9.35 9.21
N THR A 30 -7.44 -9.45 10.51
CA THR A 30 -8.55 -9.39 11.47
C THR A 30 -9.17 -7.99 11.48
N GLY A 31 -10.31 -7.83 10.79
CA GLY A 31 -11.11 -6.59 10.77
C GLY A 31 -10.77 -5.58 9.67
N TYR A 32 -9.77 -5.85 8.82
CA TYR A 32 -9.39 -4.98 7.70
C TYR A 32 -8.66 -5.78 6.60
N TRP A 33 -8.37 -5.13 5.49
CA TRP A 33 -7.64 -5.70 4.36
C TRP A 33 -6.42 -4.84 4.04
N THR A 34 -5.38 -5.46 3.50
CA THR A 34 -4.20 -4.76 2.98
C THR A 34 -4.09 -4.97 1.48
N LEU A 35 -4.05 -3.87 0.73
CA LEU A 35 -3.76 -3.83 -0.69
C LEU A 35 -2.28 -3.51 -0.92
N ALA A 36 -1.57 -4.42 -1.60
CA ALA A 36 -0.20 -4.22 -2.04
C ALA A 36 -0.16 -3.60 -3.44
N TYR A 37 0.54 -2.48 -3.58
CA TYR A 37 0.86 -1.87 -4.86
C TYR A 37 2.35 -1.55 -4.94
N ARG A 38 3.11 -2.40 -5.63
CA ARG A 38 4.58 -2.31 -5.70
C ARG A 38 5.15 -2.25 -4.26
N THR A 39 5.90 -1.20 -3.96
CA THR A 39 6.55 -0.90 -2.69
C THR A 39 5.63 -0.19 -1.70
N TRP A 40 4.33 -0.01 -1.99
CA TRP A 40 3.35 0.63 -1.11
C TRP A 40 2.32 -0.36 -0.57
N ARG A 41 1.78 -0.06 0.60
CA ARG A 41 0.69 -0.78 1.25
C ARG A 41 -0.43 0.17 1.62
N ILE A 42 -1.65 -0.31 1.53
CA ILE A 42 -2.87 0.42 1.84
C ILE A 42 -3.73 -0.47 2.69
N ASP A 43 -3.97 -0.08 3.94
CA ASP A 43 -4.94 -0.77 4.78
C ASP A 43 -6.30 -0.10 4.59
N PHE A 44 -7.34 -0.91 4.46
CA PHE A 44 -8.70 -0.43 4.27
C PHE A 44 -9.71 -1.37 4.92
N THR A 45 -10.87 -0.82 5.26
CA THR A 45 -12.06 -1.57 5.61
C THR A 45 -13.03 -1.59 4.43
N TYR A 46 -13.85 -2.63 4.39
CA TYR A 46 -14.93 -2.79 3.45
C TYR A 46 -16.17 -3.26 4.22
N ALA A 47 -17.22 -2.45 4.21
CA ALA A 47 -18.49 -2.76 4.85
C ALA A 47 -19.63 -2.37 3.92
N GLU A 48 -20.45 -3.35 3.55
CA GLU A 48 -21.55 -3.21 2.59
C GLU A 48 -21.07 -2.64 1.23
N THR A 49 -21.15 -1.33 1.05
CA THR A 49 -20.75 -0.58 -0.16
C THR A 49 -19.72 0.51 0.14
N THR A 50 -19.29 0.62 1.40
CA THR A 50 -18.39 1.68 1.86
C THR A 50 -16.98 1.13 2.03
N ILE A 51 -16.01 1.87 1.50
CA ILE A 51 -14.59 1.59 1.68
C ILE A 51 -13.98 2.72 2.50
N GLY A 52 -13.37 2.35 3.62
CA GLY A 52 -12.60 3.26 4.47
C GLY A 52 -11.11 2.98 4.30
N VAL A 53 -10.34 3.92 3.75
CA VAL A 53 -8.87 3.81 3.76
C VAL A 53 -8.38 4.20 5.15
N LEU A 54 -7.72 3.26 5.83
CA LEU A 54 -7.20 3.46 7.19
C LEU A 54 -5.84 4.14 7.15
N GLN A 55 -4.93 3.66 6.29
CA GLN A 55 -3.59 4.21 6.15
C GLN A 55 -2.95 3.81 4.81
N ILE A 56 -1.99 4.61 4.37
CA ILE A 56 -1.09 4.33 3.26
C ILE A 56 0.33 4.39 3.80
N TYR A 57 1.13 3.35 3.59
CA TYR A 57 2.46 3.24 4.17
C TYR A 57 3.46 2.55 3.26
N SER A 58 4.74 2.71 3.60
CA SER A 58 5.85 2.02 2.95
C SER A 58 5.73 0.51 3.15
N GLY A 59 5.86 -0.25 2.06
CA GLY A 59 5.98 -1.70 2.09
C GLY A 59 7.37 -2.19 2.49
N TYR A 60 8.34 -1.29 2.66
CA TYR A 60 9.64 -1.60 3.24
C TYR A 60 9.58 -1.53 4.77
N THR A 61 10.22 -2.50 5.41
CA THR A 61 10.56 -2.47 6.82
C THR A 61 11.63 -1.40 7.11
N ALA A 62 11.74 -0.99 8.37
CA ALA A 62 12.77 -0.05 8.81
C ALA A 62 14.21 -0.57 8.53
N VAL A 63 14.41 -1.89 8.57
CA VAL A 63 15.70 -2.52 8.25
C VAL A 63 15.98 -2.42 6.75
N GLU A 64 14.99 -2.74 5.90
CA GLU A 64 15.12 -2.60 4.46
C GLU A 64 15.39 -1.14 4.09
N LEU A 65 14.69 -0.16 4.66
CA LEU A 65 14.94 1.25 4.36
C LEU A 65 16.36 1.73 4.67
N LYS A 66 17.09 1.05 5.58
CA LYS A 66 18.49 1.37 5.92
C LYS A 66 19.51 0.57 5.11
N ALA A 67 19.09 -0.51 4.45
CA ALA A 67 19.97 -1.35 3.66
C ALA A 67 20.39 -0.64 2.36
N ALA A 68 21.65 -0.84 1.95
CA ALA A 68 22.25 -0.21 0.77
C ALA A 68 21.66 -0.69 -0.56
N ASP A 69 21.14 -1.91 -0.61
CA ASP A 69 20.44 -2.42 -1.80
C ASP A 69 19.20 -1.56 -2.08
N ASP A 70 18.97 -1.08 -3.31
CA ASP A 70 17.76 -0.32 -3.65
C ASP A 70 17.24 -0.76 -5.02
N ALA A 71 16.76 -2.00 -5.09
CA ALA A 71 16.29 -2.63 -6.32
C ALA A 71 15.24 -1.82 -7.10
N TYR A 72 14.46 -0.97 -6.42
CA TYR A 72 13.40 -0.17 -7.03
C TYR A 72 13.72 1.32 -7.14
N ALA A 73 14.89 1.75 -6.64
CA ALA A 73 15.38 3.13 -6.64
C ALA A 73 14.38 4.13 -6.05
N ASP A 74 13.61 3.72 -5.04
CA ASP A 74 12.57 4.54 -4.41
C ASP A 74 12.68 4.62 -2.88
N LYS A 75 13.69 4.00 -2.25
CA LYS A 75 13.86 4.03 -0.79
C LYS A 75 13.95 5.44 -0.22
N LYS A 76 14.63 6.36 -0.91
CA LYS A 76 14.71 7.77 -0.49
C LYS A 76 13.33 8.43 -0.38
N LEU A 77 12.41 8.10 -1.30
CA LEU A 77 11.04 8.60 -1.24
C LEU A 77 10.29 8.03 -0.03
N HIS A 78 10.45 6.74 0.25
CA HIS A 78 9.84 6.09 1.41
C HIS A 78 10.40 6.63 2.73
N GLN A 79 11.71 6.85 2.81
CA GLN A 79 12.35 7.49 3.97
C GLN A 79 11.77 8.88 4.23
N LEU A 80 11.63 9.71 3.18
CA LEU A 80 10.99 11.03 3.29
C LEU A 80 9.52 10.93 3.71
N PHE A 81 8.77 9.99 3.15
CA PHE A 81 7.38 9.77 3.54
C PHE A 81 7.29 9.39 5.03
N CYS A 82 8.12 8.46 5.49
CA CYS A 82 8.16 8.07 6.89
C CYS A 82 8.61 9.22 7.80
N SER A 83 9.54 10.10 7.39
CA SER A 83 9.92 11.23 8.24
C SER A 83 8.83 12.29 8.39
N GLU A 84 7.95 12.43 7.39
CA GLU A 84 6.88 13.44 7.38
C GLU A 84 5.56 12.93 7.99
N PHE A 85 5.30 11.62 7.92
CA PHE A 85 3.99 11.04 8.25
C PHE A 85 4.02 9.86 9.25
N ALA A 86 5.19 9.49 9.79
CA ALA A 86 5.29 8.44 10.82
C ALA A 86 5.19 8.98 12.26
#